data_AF-A0A1V6IZU9-F1
#
_entry.id   AF-A0A1V6IZU9-F1
#
_cell.length_a   1.000
_cell.length_b   1.000
_cell.length_c   1.000
_cell.angle_alpha   90.00
_cell.angle_beta   90.00
_cell.angle_gamma   90.00
#
_symmetry.space_group_name_H-M   'P 1'
#
loop_
_entity.id
_entity.type
_entity.pdbx_description
1 polymer ?
#
loop_
_entity_poly.entity_id
_entity_poly.type
_entity_poly.pdbx_seq_one_letter_code
_entity_poly.pdbx_strand_id
1 'polypeptide(L)'
;MYGPTLPYPLGILDDNIEIHFLHYAAWEEALDKWQRRTERINWDRLFIKFGDQNDSSLGAVQEFLQLPYARKLCLTNRQEAHGPGVVVMKGAGPTTRFQEDVEFRRYMDVPDWLGEGRARGGAGLRWLSHWADGHYVQAYQERMTVLLATGESLPMNLDAQLAALDQTPLARPAQQ
;
A
#
# COMPACT_ATOMS: atom_id res chain seq x y z
N MET A 1 11.92 11.42 -15.47
CA MET A 1 11.05 11.31 -16.66
C MET A 1 10.73 9.84 -16.85
N TYR A 2 9.45 9.45 -16.79
CA TYR A 2 9.06 8.05 -17.03
C TYR A 2 9.05 7.79 -18.54
N GLY A 3 9.71 6.71 -18.96
CA GLY A 3 9.68 6.22 -20.34
C GLY A 3 8.27 5.75 -20.75
N PRO A 4 8.10 5.26 -21.99
CA PRO A 4 6.80 4.82 -22.47
C PRO A 4 6.23 3.77 -21.51
N THR A 5 5.05 4.04 -20.96
CA THR A 5 4.29 3.07 -20.18
C THR A 5 4.05 1.87 -21.08
N LEU A 6 4.67 0.73 -20.75
CA LEU A 6 4.34 -0.53 -21.41
C LEU A 6 2.82 -0.73 -21.30
N PRO A 7 2.15 -1.13 -22.39
CA PRO A 7 0.72 -1.36 -22.35
C PRO A 7 0.42 -2.43 -21.30
N TYR A 8 -0.54 -2.15 -20.42
CA TYR A 8 -1.01 -3.07 -19.40
C TYR A 8 -2.51 -3.33 -19.57
N PRO A 9 -3.04 -4.49 -19.12
CA PRO A 9 -4.45 -4.81 -19.27
C PRO A 9 -5.37 -3.89 -18.46
N LEU A 10 -6.54 -3.60 -19.03
CA LEU A 10 -7.65 -2.93 -18.36
C LEU A 10 -8.81 -3.91 -18.24
N GLY A 11 -9.42 -3.96 -17.05
CA GLY A 11 -10.69 -4.65 -16.84
C GLY A 11 -11.80 -3.64 -16.58
N ILE A 12 -13.00 -3.89 -17.11
CA ILE A 12 -14.20 -3.12 -16.78
C ILE A 12 -15.13 -4.02 -15.98
N LEU A 13 -15.52 -3.56 -14.79
CA LEU A 13 -16.48 -4.22 -13.92
C LEU A 13 -17.80 -3.45 -13.96
N ASP A 14 -18.90 -4.18 -14.16
CA ASP A 14 -20.27 -3.63 -14.19
C ASP A 14 -20.43 -2.42 -15.14
N ASP A 15 -19.73 -2.46 -16.27
CA ASP A 15 -19.71 -1.43 -17.33
C ASP A 15 -19.28 -0.02 -16.90
N ASN A 16 -18.81 0.18 -15.65
CA ASN A 16 -18.56 1.51 -15.09
C ASN A 16 -17.33 1.63 -14.18
N ILE A 17 -16.72 0.53 -13.76
CA ILE A 17 -15.52 0.54 -12.90
C ILE A 17 -14.31 0.03 -13.68
N GLU A 18 -13.32 0.90 -13.89
CA GLU A 18 -12.06 0.54 -14.53
C GLU A 18 -11.05 -0.02 -13.52
N ILE A 19 -10.39 -1.12 -13.88
CA ILE A 19 -9.37 -1.80 -13.08
C ILE A 19 -8.07 -1.85 -13.90
N HIS A 20 -7.02 -1.22 -13.37
CA HIS A 20 -5.71 -1.13 -14.01
C HIS A 20 -4.77 -2.24 -13.53
N PHE A 21 -4.39 -3.17 -14.41
CA PHE A 21 -3.51 -4.30 -14.08
C PHE A 21 -2.02 -3.98 -14.33
N LEU A 22 -1.49 -2.99 -13.59
CA LEU A 22 -0.17 -2.37 -13.82
C LEU A 22 1.05 -3.31 -13.84
N HIS A 23 0.92 -4.52 -13.29
CA HIS A 23 2.03 -5.47 -13.12
C HIS A 23 1.94 -6.69 -14.05
N TYR A 24 0.96 -6.70 -14.96
CA TYR A 24 0.72 -7.82 -15.87
C TYR A 24 0.90 -7.37 -17.31
N ALA A 25 1.51 -8.22 -18.13
CA ALA A 25 1.72 -7.95 -19.56
C ALA A 25 0.55 -8.44 -20.43
N ALA A 26 -0.17 -9.47 -19.98
CA ALA A 26 -1.25 -10.11 -20.72
C ALA A 26 -2.56 -10.12 -19.92
N TRP A 27 -3.68 -10.01 -20.64
CA TRP A 27 -5.01 -10.00 -20.05
C TRP A 27 -5.35 -11.32 -19.37
N GLU A 28 -4.98 -12.45 -19.98
CA GLU A 28 -5.25 -13.79 -19.49
C GLU A 28 -4.59 -14.03 -18.13
N GLU A 29 -3.35 -13.54 -17.95
CA GLU A 29 -2.63 -13.60 -16.68
C GLU A 29 -3.34 -12.74 -15.61
N ALA A 30 -3.72 -11.51 -15.96
CA ALA A 30 -4.43 -10.62 -15.06
C ALA A 30 -5.76 -11.23 -14.59
N LEU A 31 -6.53 -11.83 -15.52
CA LEU A 31 -7.82 -12.46 -15.26
C LEU A 31 -7.69 -13.71 -14.36
N ASP A 32 -6.75 -14.61 -14.64
CA ASP A 32 -6.48 -15.78 -13.79
C ASP A 32 -6.15 -15.36 -12.35
N LYS A 33 -5.24 -14.38 -12.20
CA LYS A 33 -4.86 -13.87 -10.88
C LYS A 33 -6.02 -13.19 -10.18
N TRP A 34 -6.85 -12.44 -10.90
CA TRP A 34 -8.05 -11.80 -10.36
C TRP A 34 -9.01 -12.86 -9.82
N GLN A 35 -9.42 -13.82 -10.64
CA GLN A 35 -10.37 -14.88 -10.27
C GLN A 35 -9.91 -15.63 -9.01
N ARG A 36 -8.68 -16.16 -9.02
CA ARG A 36 -8.09 -16.88 -7.88
C ARG A 36 -7.90 -16.03 -6.62
N ARG A 37 -7.75 -14.71 -6.75
CA ARG A 37 -7.67 -13.78 -5.59
C ARG A 37 -9.05 -13.47 -5.02
N THR A 38 -10.06 -13.29 -5.88
CA THR A 38 -11.43 -13.02 -5.44
C THR A 38 -12.06 -14.19 -4.68
N GLU A 39 -11.71 -15.43 -5.03
CA GLU A 39 -12.16 -16.63 -4.31
C GLU A 39 -11.65 -16.71 -2.86
N ARG A 40 -10.54 -16.02 -2.53
CA ARG A 40 -9.92 -16.05 -1.20
C ARG A 40 -10.41 -14.92 -0.29
N ILE A 41 -11.37 -14.12 -0.74
CA ILE A 41 -11.92 -13.02 0.06
C ILE A 41 -12.64 -13.58 1.28
N ASN A 42 -12.17 -13.19 2.46
CA ASN A 42 -12.86 -13.45 3.72
C ASN A 42 -13.85 -12.32 4.00
N TRP A 43 -15.11 -12.52 3.62
CA TRP A 43 -16.18 -11.54 3.76
C TRP A 43 -16.49 -11.19 5.23
N ASP A 44 -16.25 -12.11 6.16
CA ASP A 44 -16.46 -11.87 7.60
C ASP A 44 -15.39 -10.95 8.21
N ARG A 45 -14.27 -10.76 7.49
CA ARG A 45 -13.11 -10.00 7.98
C ARG A 45 -12.47 -9.15 6.88
N LEU A 46 -13.24 -8.20 6.37
CA LEU A 46 -12.75 -7.20 5.41
C LEU A 46 -11.96 -6.07 6.07
N PHE A 47 -10.91 -5.64 5.37
CA PHE A 47 -10.16 -4.41 5.62
C PHE A 47 -10.12 -3.60 4.33
N ILE A 48 -10.66 -2.38 4.38
CA ILE A 48 -10.81 -1.56 3.18
C ILE A 48 -9.83 -0.38 3.27
N LYS A 49 -8.94 -0.26 2.29
CA LYS A 49 -8.03 0.87 2.14
C LYS A 49 -8.49 1.74 0.98
N PHE A 50 -8.50 3.05 1.18
CA PHE A 50 -8.63 4.06 0.14
C PHE A 50 -7.42 4.98 0.15
N GLY A 51 -6.94 5.30 -1.04
CA GLY A 51 -5.86 6.25 -1.28
C GLY A 51 -6.39 7.38 -2.15
N ASP A 52 -6.01 8.62 -1.85
CA ASP A 52 -6.47 9.78 -2.62
C ASP A 52 -5.57 10.14 -3.81
N GLN A 53 -4.76 9.18 -4.29
CA GLN A 53 -4.07 9.26 -5.59
C GLN A 53 -5.05 9.38 -6.78
N ASN A 54 -4.51 9.69 -7.96
CA ASN A 54 -5.20 9.64 -9.26
C ASN A 54 -6.51 10.47 -9.31
N ASP A 55 -6.39 11.80 -9.27
CA ASP A 55 -7.52 12.75 -9.40
C ASP A 55 -8.66 12.58 -8.38
N SER A 56 -8.39 11.93 -7.24
CA SER A 56 -9.34 11.85 -6.14
C SER A 56 -9.70 13.23 -5.59
N SER A 57 -10.99 13.46 -5.34
CA SER A 57 -11.51 14.70 -4.79
C SER A 57 -11.70 14.63 -3.27
N LEU A 58 -11.81 15.78 -2.61
CA LEU A 58 -12.20 15.81 -1.19
C LEU A 58 -13.59 15.17 -0.97
N GLY A 59 -14.51 15.31 -1.93
CA GLY A 59 -15.82 14.66 -1.91
C GLY A 59 -15.71 13.14 -1.89
N ALA A 60 -14.84 12.56 -2.73
CA ALA A 60 -14.61 11.11 -2.76
C ALA A 60 -14.05 10.59 -1.43
N VAL A 61 -13.14 11.33 -0.80
CA VAL A 61 -12.65 11.01 0.55
C VAL A 61 -13.79 11.03 1.56
N GLN A 62 -14.66 12.05 1.53
CA GLN A 62 -15.81 12.16 2.43
C GLN A 62 -16.81 11.03 2.22
N GLU A 63 -17.15 10.69 0.98
CA GLU A 63 -18.03 9.57 0.62
C GLU A 63 -17.49 8.24 1.15
N PHE A 64 -16.19 7.98 0.97
CA PHE A 64 -15.53 6.79 1.52
C PHE A 64 -15.65 6.72 3.06
N LEU A 65 -15.45 7.85 3.74
CA LEU A 65 -15.58 7.94 5.19
C LEU A 65 -17.03 7.73 5.69
N GLN A 66 -18.04 7.80 4.83
CA GLN A 66 -19.43 7.46 5.17
C GLN A 66 -19.78 5.97 4.95
N LEU A 67 -18.96 5.20 4.22
CA LEU A 67 -19.27 3.78 3.94
C LEU A 67 -19.41 2.96 5.22
N PRO A 68 -20.36 2.02 5.33
CA PRO A 68 -20.66 1.31 6.58
C PRO A 68 -19.67 0.16 6.91
N TYR A 69 -18.38 0.33 6.61
CA TYR A 69 -17.34 -0.65 6.93
C TYR A 69 -16.69 -0.35 8.28
N ALA A 70 -16.66 -1.36 9.15
CA ALA A 70 -16.06 -1.23 10.49
C ALA A 70 -14.54 -1.00 10.45
N ARG A 71 -13.84 -1.62 9.49
CA ARG A 71 -12.37 -1.60 9.38
C ARG A 71 -11.96 -0.97 8.06
N LYS A 72 -12.09 0.35 7.99
CA LYS A 72 -11.69 1.14 6.83
C LYS A 72 -10.59 2.12 7.17
N LEU A 73 -9.77 2.41 6.18
CA LEU A 73 -8.61 3.29 6.26
C LEU A 73 -8.55 4.16 5.01
N CYS A 74 -8.52 5.47 5.17
CA CYS A 74 -8.20 6.43 4.11
C CYS A 74 -6.83 7.05 4.39
N LEU A 75 -5.94 6.97 3.41
CA LEU A 75 -4.66 7.68 3.40
C LEU A 75 -4.82 8.96 2.58
N THR A 76 -4.47 10.11 3.16
CA THR A 76 -4.62 11.41 2.47
C THR A 76 -3.62 12.44 3.00
N ASN A 77 -3.24 13.40 2.16
CA ASN A 77 -2.48 14.60 2.55
C ASN A 77 -3.42 15.80 2.86
N ARG A 78 -4.73 15.65 2.62
CA ARG A 78 -5.75 16.70 2.82
C ARG A 78 -5.98 16.91 4.31
N GLN A 79 -5.55 18.05 4.82
CA GLN A 79 -5.58 18.34 6.26
C GLN A 79 -7.01 18.54 6.77
N GLU A 80 -7.95 18.81 5.87
CA GLU A 80 -9.38 19.00 6.13
C GLU A 80 -10.12 17.67 6.37
N ALA A 81 -9.51 16.52 6.04
CA ALA A 81 -10.12 15.22 6.21
C ALA A 81 -10.03 14.76 7.68
N HIS A 82 -11.18 14.50 8.30
CA HIS A 82 -11.28 14.09 9.69
C HIS A 82 -12.30 12.97 9.87
N GLY A 83 -12.06 12.07 10.82
CA GLY A 83 -12.97 11.00 11.17
C GLY A 83 -12.26 9.74 11.66
N PRO A 84 -13.01 8.74 12.16
CA PRO A 84 -12.46 7.42 12.42
C PRO A 84 -12.00 6.78 11.10
N GLY A 85 -10.81 6.19 11.10
CA GLY A 85 -10.29 5.51 9.91
C GLY A 85 -9.64 6.43 8.86
N VAL A 86 -9.30 7.68 9.19
CA VAL A 86 -8.46 8.53 8.33
C VAL A 86 -7.06 8.68 8.90
N VAL A 87 -6.04 8.56 8.04
CA VAL A 87 -4.65 8.85 8.34
C VAL A 87 -4.20 9.99 7.45
N VAL A 88 -4.23 11.18 8.04
CA VAL A 88 -3.70 12.39 7.43
C VAL A 88 -2.18 12.39 7.57
N MET A 89 -1.48 12.42 6.44
CA MET A 89 -0.03 12.52 6.32
C MET A 89 0.39 13.95 6.03
N LYS A 90 1.69 14.23 6.15
CA LYS A 90 2.23 15.54 5.78
C LYS A 90 2.41 15.62 4.26
N GLY A 91 1.86 16.66 3.65
CA GLY A 91 1.98 16.92 2.22
C GLY A 91 0.97 17.96 1.76
N ALA A 92 0.98 18.26 0.46
CA ALA A 92 0.00 19.13 -0.17
C ALA A 92 -0.67 18.37 -1.33
N GLY A 93 -1.98 18.57 -1.51
CA GLY A 93 -2.76 17.91 -2.56
C GLY A 93 -3.01 16.42 -2.26
N PRO A 94 -3.17 15.57 -3.29
CA PRO A 94 -3.19 14.11 -3.19
C PRO A 94 -1.93 13.51 -2.55
N THR A 95 -2.05 12.27 -2.10
CA THR A 95 -0.89 11.45 -1.72
C THR A 95 -0.08 11.02 -2.93
N THR A 96 1.21 10.79 -2.71
CA THR A 96 2.10 10.16 -3.68
C THR A 96 2.08 8.64 -3.50
N ARG A 97 2.47 7.91 -4.56
CA ARG A 97 2.67 6.46 -4.47
C ARG A 97 3.62 6.06 -3.34
N PHE A 98 4.72 6.79 -3.18
CA PHE A 98 5.67 6.53 -2.11
C PHE A 98 5.05 6.68 -0.71
N GLN A 99 4.19 7.68 -0.53
CA GLN A 99 3.49 7.88 0.74
C GLN A 99 2.58 6.70 1.05
N GLU A 100 1.81 6.24 0.07
CA GLU A 100 0.85 5.16 0.25
C GLU A 100 1.46 3.75 0.31
N ASP A 101 2.60 3.53 -0.35
CA ASP A 101 3.27 2.23 -0.39
C ASP A 101 4.22 2.07 0.81
N VAL A 102 4.80 3.17 1.30
CA VAL A 102 5.91 3.15 2.27
C VAL A 102 5.66 4.08 3.46
N GLU A 103 5.55 5.40 3.23
CA GLU A 103 5.63 6.42 4.30
C GLU A 103 4.49 6.36 5.32
N PHE A 104 3.30 5.90 4.92
CA PHE A 104 2.11 5.85 5.77
C PHE A 104 2.35 5.12 7.11
N ARG A 105 3.30 4.18 7.15
CA ARG A 105 3.70 3.46 8.38
C ARG A 105 4.25 4.37 9.47
N ARG A 106 4.70 5.58 9.14
CA ARG A 106 5.07 6.60 10.13
C ARG A 106 3.86 7.22 10.84
N TYR A 107 2.68 7.13 10.25
CA TYR A 107 1.47 7.85 10.68
C TYR A 107 0.38 6.91 11.23
N MET A 108 0.57 5.60 11.15
CA MET A 108 -0.34 4.60 11.69
C MET A 108 0.38 3.32 12.11
N ASP A 109 -0.30 2.49 12.89
CA ASP A 109 0.18 1.19 13.34
C ASP A 109 -0.54 0.08 12.57
N VAL A 110 0.16 -0.56 11.64
CA VAL A 110 -0.42 -1.60 10.77
C VAL A 110 -0.86 -2.84 11.57
N PRO A 111 -0.04 -3.40 12.48
CA PRO A 111 -0.49 -4.45 13.39
C PRO A 111 -1.77 -4.11 14.16
N ASP A 112 -1.86 -2.92 14.76
CA ASP A 112 -3.07 -2.51 15.49
C ASP A 112 -4.28 -2.36 14.58
N TRP A 113 -4.08 -1.83 13.36
CA TRP A 113 -5.15 -1.76 12.38
C TRP A 113 -5.64 -3.15 11.96
N LEU A 114 -4.75 -4.10 11.66
CA LEU A 114 -5.12 -5.46 11.26
C LEU A 114 -5.68 -6.32 12.42
N GLY A 115 -5.28 -6.02 13.65
CA GLY A 115 -5.77 -6.69 14.85
C GLY A 115 -7.14 -6.17 15.27
N GLU A 116 -7.25 -4.86 15.45
CA GLU A 116 -8.37 -4.22 16.15
C GLU A 116 -9.15 -3.22 15.29
N GLY A 117 -8.72 -2.98 14.06
CA GLY A 117 -9.39 -2.05 13.12
C GLY A 117 -9.08 -0.58 13.37
N ARG A 118 -8.20 -0.26 14.33
CA ARG A 118 -7.87 1.12 14.68
C ARG A 118 -6.81 1.70 13.76
N ALA A 119 -7.14 2.79 13.08
CA ALA A 119 -6.17 3.54 12.29
C ALA A 119 -5.15 4.32 13.16
N ARG A 120 -5.50 4.66 14.40
CA ARG A 120 -4.66 5.38 15.38
C ARG A 120 -4.97 4.88 16.81
N GLY A 121 -3.98 4.87 17.72
CA GLY A 121 -4.28 4.94 19.17
C GLY A 121 -4.40 3.70 20.11
N GLY A 122 -4.07 2.44 19.79
CA GLY A 122 -3.73 1.39 20.78
C GLY A 122 -2.58 1.67 21.81
N ALA A 123 -2.64 1.02 22.96
CA ALA A 123 -1.62 1.08 24.01
C ALA A 123 -0.96 -0.30 24.11
N GLY A 124 0.36 -0.42 23.91
CA GLY A 124 1.06 -1.63 24.34
C GLY A 124 2.33 -2.03 23.60
N LEU A 125 2.40 -1.92 22.28
CA LEU A 125 3.52 -2.50 21.50
C LEU A 125 4.07 -1.61 20.37
N ARG A 126 3.71 -0.33 20.40
CA ARG A 126 3.89 0.59 19.28
C ARG A 126 5.26 1.17 19.07
N TRP A 127 6.10 1.23 20.10
CA TRP A 127 7.38 1.89 19.93
C TRP A 127 8.33 1.04 19.06
N LEU A 128 8.33 -0.29 19.22
CA LEU A 128 9.20 -1.19 18.43
C LEU A 128 8.75 -1.29 16.98
N SER A 129 7.45 -1.47 16.73
CA SER A 129 6.92 -1.51 15.36
C SER A 129 7.09 -0.17 14.68
N HIS A 130 6.76 0.93 15.35
CA HIS A 130 6.94 2.28 14.80
C HIS A 130 8.40 2.64 14.58
N TRP A 131 9.30 2.24 15.48
CA TRP A 131 10.75 2.38 15.31
C TRP A 131 11.23 1.57 14.10
N ALA A 132 10.85 0.30 14.00
CA ALA A 132 11.24 -0.57 12.88
C ALA A 132 10.70 -0.04 11.54
N ASP A 133 9.44 0.40 11.52
CA ASP A 133 8.81 1.01 10.36
C ASP A 133 9.48 2.34 9.99
N GLY A 134 9.86 3.15 10.99
CA GLY A 134 10.61 4.39 10.81
C GLY A 134 11.96 4.15 10.12
N HIS A 135 12.72 3.16 10.60
CA HIS A 135 13.99 2.72 10.00
C HIS A 135 13.81 2.14 8.61
N TYR A 136 12.80 1.28 8.41
CA TYR A 136 12.48 0.73 7.10
C TYR A 136 12.18 1.83 6.09
N VAL A 137 11.34 2.80 6.46
CA VAL A 137 11.00 3.95 5.60
C VAL A 137 12.24 4.77 5.29
N GLN A 138 13.10 5.04 6.28
CA GLN A 138 14.33 5.79 6.07
C GLN A 138 15.31 5.07 5.14
N ALA A 139 15.59 3.79 5.39
CA ALA A 139 16.46 2.98 4.56
C ALA A 139 15.95 2.88 3.11
N TYR A 140 14.63 2.79 2.93
CA TYR A 140 14.02 2.80 1.60
C TYR A 140 14.20 4.15 0.90
N GLN A 141 14.00 5.27 1.61
CA GLN A 141 14.22 6.62 1.06
C GLN A 141 15.66 6.79 0.58
N GLU A 142 16.63 6.44 1.43
CA GLU A 142 18.06 6.51 1.10
C GLU A 142 18.39 5.67 -0.15
N ARG A 143 17.89 4.42 -0.20
CA ARG A 143 18.06 3.55 -1.36
C ARG A 143 17.46 4.12 -2.63
N MET A 144 16.25 4.69 -2.55
CA MET A 144 15.59 5.32 -3.69
C MET A 144 16.32 6.57 -4.17
N THR A 145 16.83 7.40 -3.26
CA THR A 145 17.63 8.58 -3.61
C THR A 145 18.89 8.18 -4.37
N VAL A 146 19.58 7.12 -3.95
CA VAL A 146 20.74 6.59 -4.66
C VAL A 146 20.36 6.12 -6.06
N LEU A 147 19.32 5.28 -6.20
CA LEU A 147 18.85 4.77 -7.50
C LEU A 147 18.45 5.89 -8.47
N LEU A 148 17.75 6.91 -7.97
CA LEU A 148 17.38 8.09 -8.76
C LEU A 148 18.62 8.89 -9.20
N ALA A 149 19.65 8.97 -8.36
CA ALA A 149 20.90 9.65 -8.68
C ALA A 149 21.76 8.85 -9.68
N THR A 150 21.73 7.51 -9.63
CA THR A 150 22.49 6.64 -10.54
C THR A 150 21.75 6.32 -11.85
N GLY A 151 20.44 6.57 -11.91
CA GLY A 151 19.59 6.21 -13.05
C GLY A 151 19.23 4.72 -13.12
N GLU A 152 19.57 3.95 -12.08
CA GLU A 152 19.25 2.54 -11.97
C GLU A 152 17.79 2.35 -11.49
N SER A 153 17.09 1.34 -11.99
CA SER A 153 15.72 1.03 -11.56
C SER A 153 15.69 -0.08 -10.50
N LEU A 154 14.67 -0.04 -9.64
CA LEU A 154 14.39 -1.18 -8.75
C LEU A 154 14.03 -2.41 -9.60
N PRO A 155 14.51 -3.62 -9.24
CA PRO A 155 14.01 -4.83 -9.85
C PRO A 155 12.51 -4.93 -9.58
N MET A 156 11.70 -4.90 -10.64
CA MET A 156 10.24 -4.72 -10.57
C MET A 156 9.48 -6.00 -10.18
N ASN A 157 10.17 -7.08 -9.82
CA ASN A 157 9.56 -8.38 -9.57
C ASN A 157 9.77 -8.82 -8.11
N LEU A 158 8.85 -8.38 -7.25
CA LEU A 158 8.80 -8.79 -5.85
C LEU A 158 8.63 -10.31 -5.70
N ASP A 159 7.89 -10.96 -6.61
CA ASP A 159 7.69 -12.41 -6.59
C ASP A 159 9.00 -13.17 -6.88
N ALA A 160 9.81 -12.68 -7.82
CA ALA A 160 11.14 -13.24 -8.09
C ALA A 160 12.12 -12.99 -6.92
N GLN A 161 12.02 -11.84 -6.25
CA GLN A 161 12.81 -11.55 -5.06
C GLN A 161 12.42 -12.42 -3.86
N LEU A 162 11.12 -12.60 -3.61
CA LEU A 162 10.61 -13.48 -2.56
C LEU A 162 10.98 -14.94 -2.85
N ALA A 163 10.87 -15.38 -4.10
CA ALA A 163 11.30 -16.72 -4.51
C ALA A 163 12.81 -16.94 -4.35
N ALA A 164 13.63 -15.90 -4.53
CA ALA A 164 15.08 -15.96 -4.29
C ALA A 164 15.44 -15.95 -2.79
N LEU A 165 14.66 -15.23 -1.98
CA LEU A 165 14.82 -15.20 -0.53
C LEU A 165 14.44 -16.54 0.12
N ASP A 166 13.38 -17.20 -0.37
CA ASP A 166 13.00 -18.56 0.05
C ASP A 166 14.07 -19.62 -0.29
N GLN A 167 14.91 -19.34 -1.29
CA GLN A 167 16.05 -20.19 -1.67
C GLN A 167 17.34 -19.89 -0.88
N THR A 168 17.35 -18.82 -0.08
CA THR A 168 18.51 -18.46 0.73
C THR A 168 18.38 -19.10 2.12
N PRO A 169 19.28 -20.00 2.54
CA PRO A 169 19.17 -20.60 3.87
C PRO A 169 19.27 -19.52 4.94
N LEU A 170 18.32 -19.49 5.87
CA LEU A 170 18.42 -18.66 7.06
C LEU A 170 19.67 -19.05 7.85
N ALA A 171 20.75 -18.29 7.68
CA ALA A 171 21.92 -18.40 8.52
C ALA A 171 21.50 -17.99 9.94
N ARG A 172 21.23 -18.98 10.81
CA ARG A 172 21.08 -18.70 12.24
C ARG A 172 22.40 -18.13 12.73
N PRO A 173 22.40 -16.99 13.45
CA PRO A 173 23.62 -16.52 14.09
C PRO A 173 24.11 -17.62 15.05
N ALA A 174 25.41 -17.90 15.00
CA ALA A 174 26.03 -18.84 15.92
C ALA A 174 25.78 -18.35 17.35
N GLN A 175 25.18 -19.22 18.17
CA GLN A 175 25.08 -18.99 19.60
C GLN A 175 26.50 -18.95 20.17
N GLN A 176 26.92 -17.80 20.68
CA GLN A 176 28.05 -17.66 21.60
C GLN A 176 27.50 -17.56 23.02
#